data_AF-A0A0F8A3S8-F1
#
_entry.id   AF-A0A0F8A3S8-F1
#
_cell.length_a   1.000
_cell.length_b   1.000
_cell.length_c   1.000
_cell.angle_alpha   90.00
_cell.angle_beta   90.00
_cell.angle_gamma   90.00
#
_symmetry.space_group_name_H-M   'P 1'
#
loop_
_entity.id
_entity.type
_entity.pdbx_description
1 polymer ?
#
loop_
_entity_poly.entity_id
_entity_poly.type
_entity_poly.pdbx_seq_one_letter_code
_entity_poly.pdbx_strand_id
1 'polypeptide(L)'
;MGAPHHSTPKKARLRGAFDAAIALNLPVSKKQLFELHGVSRRTGNRILSNLSNRTRHNQPNRPETRGRKRILKDADVNAIEDLLEKEGFEARRLPWVSMPAEAGVDTDASKRTIQRSLERRG
;
A
#
# COMPACT_ATOMS: atom_id res chain seq x y z
N MET A 1 24.22 6.69 5.26
CA MET A 1 23.56 8.00 4.97
C MET A 1 22.39 7.79 4.02
N GLY A 2 21.20 8.26 4.37
CA GLY A 2 20.01 8.15 3.51
C GLY A 2 20.10 9.09 2.30
N ALA A 3 19.63 8.65 1.14
CA ALA A 3 19.59 9.51 -0.04
C ALA A 3 18.68 10.74 0.21
N PRO A 4 19.06 11.95 -0.24
CA PRO A 4 18.27 13.15 -0.03
C PRO A 4 16.85 12.97 -0.59
N HIS A 5 15.85 13.22 0.25
CA HIS A 5 14.45 13.11 -0.14
C HIS A 5 14.05 14.31 -1.01
N HIS A 6 13.88 14.09 -2.32
CA HIS A 6 13.37 15.13 -3.21
C HIS A 6 11.85 15.31 -3.03
N SER A 7 11.44 16.55 -2.78
CA SER A 7 10.03 16.93 -2.64
C SER A 7 9.25 16.75 -3.95
N THR A 8 7.93 16.60 -3.85
CA THR A 8 7.03 16.49 -5.01
C THR A 8 7.18 17.67 -5.99
N PRO A 9 7.27 18.94 -5.55
CA PRO A 9 7.50 20.07 -6.45
C PRO A 9 8.82 19.98 -7.22
N LYS A 10 9.90 19.51 -6.57
CA LYS A 10 11.22 19.37 -7.21
C LYS A 10 11.20 18.30 -8.31
N LYS A 11 10.49 17.19 -8.10
CA LYS A 11 10.28 16.15 -9.10
C LYS A 11 9.44 16.65 -10.29
N ALA A 12 8.38 17.40 -10.00
CA ALA A 12 7.50 17.97 -11.03
C ALA A 12 8.24 18.99 -11.91
N ARG A 13 9.05 19.88 -11.34
CA ARG A 13 9.87 20.85 -12.09
C ARG A 13 10.85 20.18 -13.04
N LEU A 14 11.59 19.18 -12.56
CA LEU A 14 12.54 18.43 -13.41
C LEU A 14 11.81 17.78 -14.59
N ARG A 15 10.62 17.23 -14.35
CA ARG A 15 9.84 16.58 -15.40
C ARG A 15 9.29 17.57 -16.41
N GLY A 16 8.69 18.67 -15.95
CA GLY A 16 8.24 19.73 -16.84
C GLY A 16 9.38 20.32 -17.67
N ALA A 17 10.57 20.52 -17.08
CA ALA A 17 11.75 20.98 -17.81
C ALA A 17 12.21 19.97 -18.87
N PHE A 18 12.16 18.67 -18.57
CA PHE A 18 12.47 17.61 -19.52
C PHE A 18 11.45 17.54 -20.67
N ASP A 19 10.16 17.59 -20.35
CA ASP A 19 9.08 17.55 -21.33
C ASP A 19 9.13 18.79 -22.25
N ALA A 20 9.39 19.97 -21.68
CA ALA A 20 9.59 21.21 -22.45
C ALA A 20 10.84 21.17 -23.33
N ALA A 21 11.97 20.63 -22.83
CA ALA A 21 13.18 20.50 -23.62
C ALA A 21 12.99 19.56 -24.83
N ILE A 22 12.20 18.49 -24.69
CA ILE A 22 11.83 17.63 -25.81
C ILE A 22 10.90 18.36 -26.77
N ALA A 23 9.84 18.99 -26.26
CA ALA A 23 8.83 19.66 -27.09
C ALA A 23 9.42 20.81 -27.92
N LEU A 24 10.41 21.52 -27.37
CA LEU A 24 11.11 22.62 -28.03
C LEU A 24 12.40 22.19 -28.75
N ASN A 25 12.70 20.89 -28.78
CA ASN A 25 13.90 20.29 -29.37
C ASN A 25 15.21 20.98 -28.93
N LEU A 26 15.31 21.30 -27.64
CA LEU A 26 16.47 21.97 -27.09
C LEU A 26 17.66 21.01 -26.97
N PRO A 27 18.90 21.44 -27.27
CA PRO A 27 20.10 20.61 -27.18
C PRO A 27 20.60 20.46 -25.73
N VAL A 28 19.70 20.08 -24.81
CA VAL A 28 20.02 19.95 -23.38
C VAL A 28 20.11 18.47 -23.01
N SER A 29 21.25 18.07 -22.45
CA SER A 29 21.45 16.70 -21.97
C SER A 29 20.69 16.46 -20.66
N LYS A 30 20.26 15.21 -20.43
CA LYS A 30 19.68 14.79 -19.13
C LYS A 30 20.60 15.12 -17.96
N LYS A 31 21.92 15.02 -18.16
CA LYS A 31 22.94 15.36 -17.15
C LYS A 31 22.83 16.83 -16.72
N GLN A 32 22.77 17.76 -17.67
CA GLN A 32 22.63 19.19 -17.40
C GLN A 32 21.31 19.50 -16.68
N LEU A 33 20.20 18.89 -17.08
CA LEU A 33 18.92 19.03 -16.38
C LEU A 33 18.99 18.54 -14.93
N PHE A 34 19.65 17.40 -14.69
CA PHE A 34 19.80 16.87 -13.34
C PHE A 34 20.69 17.75 -12.47
N GLU A 35 21.78 18.30 -13.01
CA GLU A 35 22.66 19.24 -12.31
C GLU A 35 21.94 20.55 -11.99
N LEU A 36 21.21 21.14 -12.96
CA LEU A 36 20.40 22.36 -12.77
C LEU A 36 19.40 22.21 -11.63
N HIS A 37 18.77 21.04 -11.52
CA HIS A 37 17.82 20.75 -10.46
C HIS A 37 18.46 20.14 -9.21
N GLY A 38 19.78 19.95 -9.14
CA GLY A 38 20.46 19.33 -7.99
C GLY A 38 19.90 17.95 -7.65
N VAL A 39 19.78 17.07 -8.65
CA VAL A 39 19.29 15.69 -8.56
C VAL A 39 20.38 14.75 -9.06
N SER A 40 20.62 13.63 -8.37
CA SER A 40 21.59 12.64 -8.85
C SER A 40 21.07 11.90 -10.09
N ARG A 41 21.97 11.45 -10.99
CA ARG A 41 21.58 10.73 -12.22
C ARG A 41 20.61 9.57 -11.98
N ARG A 42 20.89 8.74 -10.98
CA ARG A 42 20.04 7.60 -10.58
C ARG A 42 18.63 8.07 -10.20
N THR A 43 18.54 9.16 -9.45
CA THR A 43 17.24 9.69 -9.02
C THR A 43 16.51 10.41 -10.14
N GLY A 44 17.22 11.17 -10.97
CA GLY A 44 16.66 11.84 -12.14
C GLY A 44 16.04 10.84 -13.10
N ASN A 45 16.78 9.78 -13.46
CA ASN A 45 16.24 8.70 -14.30
C ASN A 45 15.02 8.02 -13.67
N ARG A 46 15.03 7.76 -12.37
CA ARG A 46 13.86 7.20 -11.65
C ARG A 46 12.64 8.13 -11.66
N ILE A 47 12.85 9.44 -11.62
CA ILE A 47 11.77 10.44 -11.68
C ILE A 47 11.17 10.44 -13.09
N LEU A 48 12.02 10.48 -14.12
CA LEU A 48 11.59 10.51 -15.52
C LEU A 48 10.96 9.18 -15.97
N SER A 49 11.41 8.04 -15.45
CA SER A 49 10.86 6.72 -15.80
C SER A 49 9.50 6.43 -15.17
N ASN A 50 9.13 7.14 -14.10
CA ASN A 50 7.87 6.90 -13.40
C ASN A 50 6.76 7.71 -14.06
N LEU A 51 5.92 7.09 -14.87
CA LEU A 51 4.83 7.76 -15.61
C LEU A 51 3.81 8.49 -14.72
N SER A 52 3.69 8.12 -13.44
CA SER A 52 2.67 8.65 -12.54
C SER A 52 3.08 9.96 -11.87
N ASN A 53 2.20 10.96 -11.94
CA ASN A 53 2.31 12.21 -11.18
C ASN A 53 2.04 12.03 -9.68
N ARG A 54 1.41 10.91 -9.28
CA ARG A 54 1.04 10.62 -7.89
C ARG A 54 2.13 9.80 -7.21
N THR A 55 2.35 10.04 -5.93
CA THR A 55 3.17 9.18 -5.08
C THR A 55 2.60 7.78 -5.01
N ARG A 56 3.44 6.74 -4.83
CA ARG A 56 3.00 5.32 -4.81
C ARG A 56 1.82 5.03 -3.87
N HIS A 57 1.69 5.74 -2.75
CA HIS A 57 0.61 5.56 -1.78
C HIS A 57 -0.70 6.27 -2.17
N ASN A 58 -0.66 7.18 -3.15
CA ASN A 58 -1.83 7.91 -3.63
C ASN A 58 -2.29 7.41 -5.02
N GLN A 59 -1.85 6.23 -5.44
CA GLN A 59 -2.25 5.65 -6.73
C GLN A 59 -3.57 4.88 -6.54
N PRO A 60 -4.67 5.25 -7.24
CA PRO A 60 -5.97 4.61 -7.05
C PRO A 60 -5.95 3.12 -7.43
N ASN A 61 -5.14 2.76 -8.43
CA ASN A 61 -5.05 1.40 -8.95
C ASN A 61 -4.00 0.54 -8.23
N ARG A 62 -3.43 1.02 -7.11
CA ARG A 62 -2.43 0.28 -6.36
C ARG A 62 -2.97 -0.04 -4.96
N PRO A 63 -3.04 -1.32 -4.57
CA PRO A 63 -3.42 -1.67 -3.21
C PRO A 63 -2.40 -1.07 -2.23
N GLU A 64 -2.89 -0.53 -1.11
CA GLU A 64 -2.04 -0.02 -0.04
C GLU A 64 -1.26 -1.20 0.58
N THR A 65 0.07 -1.12 0.53
CA THR A 65 0.97 -2.18 1.00
C THR A 65 1.60 -1.86 2.35
N ARG A 66 1.33 -0.68 2.92
CA ARG A 66 1.85 -0.28 4.23
C ARG A 66 1.13 -1.02 5.34
N GLY A 67 1.87 -1.26 6.42
CA GLY A 67 1.37 -1.92 7.64
C GLY A 67 1.65 -3.41 7.66
N ARG A 68 1.55 -4.00 8.85
CA ARG A 68 1.63 -5.45 9.03
C ARG A 68 0.38 -6.08 8.39
N LYS A 69 0.57 -7.17 7.63
CA LYS A 69 -0.54 -7.97 7.13
C LYS A 69 -1.43 -8.38 8.31
N ARG A 70 -2.75 -8.32 8.12
CA ARG A 70 -3.72 -8.79 9.12
C ARG A 70 -3.50 -10.28 9.36
N ILE A 71 -3.71 -10.70 10.60
CA ILE A 71 -3.62 -12.12 11.00
C ILE A 71 -4.80 -12.89 10.39
N LEU A 72 -6.00 -12.32 10.51
CA LEU A 72 -7.21 -12.81 9.85
C LEU A 72 -7.42 -12.04 8.54
N LYS A 73 -7.57 -12.77 7.45
CA LYS A 73 -7.98 -12.24 6.15
C LYS A 73 -9.50 -12.05 6.14
N ASP A 74 -9.97 -11.31 5.15
CA ASP A 74 -11.40 -11.06 4.98
C ASP A 74 -12.19 -12.36 4.72
N ALA A 75 -11.61 -13.35 4.05
CA ALA A 75 -12.22 -14.66 3.87
C ALA A 75 -12.33 -15.46 5.18
N ASP A 76 -11.32 -15.36 6.03
CA ASP A 76 -11.29 -16.04 7.33
C ASP A 76 -12.39 -15.48 8.25
N VAL A 77 -12.60 -14.17 8.23
CA VAL A 77 -13.68 -13.51 8.98
C VAL A 77 -15.05 -13.95 8.47
N ASN A 78 -15.23 -14.08 7.14
CA ASN A 78 -16.49 -14.60 6.58
C ASN A 78 -16.80 -16.01 7.09
N ALA A 79 -15.80 -16.90 7.12
CA ALA A 79 -16.01 -18.28 7.59
C ALA A 79 -16.47 -18.32 9.05
N ILE A 80 -15.94 -17.42 9.89
CA ILE A 80 -16.34 -17.29 11.30
C ILE A 80 -17.75 -16.70 11.43
N GLU A 81 -18.10 -15.71 10.61
CA GLU A 81 -19.47 -15.14 10.55
C GLU A 81 -20.48 -16.20 10.10
N ASP A 82 -20.15 -16.98 9.06
CA ASP A 82 -20.98 -18.07 8.56
C ASP A 82 -21.23 -19.14 9.63
N LEU A 83 -20.21 -19.48 10.44
CA LEU A 83 -20.35 -20.40 11.57
C LEU A 83 -21.33 -19.85 12.61
N LEU A 84 -21.17 -18.57 12.97
CA LEU A 84 -22.04 -17.89 13.93
C LEU A 84 -23.49 -17.79 13.44
N GLU A 85 -23.71 -17.65 12.13
CA GLU A 85 -25.04 -17.63 11.53
C GLU A 85 -25.67 -19.02 11.46
N LYS A 86 -24.90 -20.04 11.06
CA LYS A 86 -25.39 -21.43 10.90
C LYS A 86 -25.70 -22.11 12.23
N GLU A 87 -24.80 -22.01 13.20
CA GLU A 87 -24.92 -22.70 14.49
C GLU A 87 -25.53 -21.82 15.58
N GLY A 88 -25.56 -20.51 15.35
CA GLY A 88 -26.29 -19.55 16.18
C GLY A 88 -25.85 -19.57 17.65
N PHE A 89 -26.66 -20.19 18.49
CA PHE A 89 -26.42 -20.25 19.93
C PHE A 89 -25.21 -21.11 20.30
N GLU A 90 -25.01 -22.25 19.63
CA GLU A 90 -23.91 -23.16 19.97
C GLU A 90 -22.55 -22.56 19.63
N ALA A 91 -22.41 -21.96 18.43
CA ALA A 91 -21.19 -21.25 18.05
C ALA A 91 -20.87 -20.09 19.01
N ARG A 92 -21.87 -19.40 19.57
CA ARG A 92 -21.64 -18.32 20.55
C ARG A 92 -21.12 -18.79 21.90
N ARG A 93 -21.31 -20.07 22.24
CA ARG A 93 -20.75 -20.66 23.48
C ARG A 93 -19.30 -21.08 23.30
N LEU A 94 -18.81 -21.21 22.07
CA LEU A 94 -17.42 -21.57 21.81
C LEU A 94 -16.47 -20.52 22.38
N PRO A 95 -15.36 -20.94 23.00
CA PRO A 95 -14.27 -20.05 23.32
C PRO A 95 -13.80 -19.31 22.05
N TRP A 96 -13.62 -17.99 22.17
CA TRP A 96 -13.17 -17.17 21.04
C TRP A 96 -11.90 -17.69 20.35
N VAL A 97 -11.00 -18.34 21.09
CA VAL A 97 -9.73 -18.86 20.56
C VAL A 97 -9.95 -20.14 19.71
N SER A 98 -10.97 -20.94 19.99
CA SER A 98 -11.27 -22.17 19.24
C SER A 98 -12.24 -21.93 18.08
N MET A 99 -13.00 -20.84 18.11
CA MET A 99 -13.98 -20.49 17.08
C MET A 99 -13.43 -20.47 15.64
N PRO A 100 -12.22 -19.93 15.36
CA PRO A 100 -11.65 -20.01 14.02
C PRO A 100 -11.42 -21.46 13.55
N ALA A 101 -10.93 -22.33 14.44
CA ALA A 101 -10.67 -23.73 14.09
C ALA A 101 -11.96 -24.46 13.70
N GLU A 102 -13.06 -24.23 14.42
CA GLU A 102 -14.39 -24.77 14.09
C GLU A 102 -14.93 -24.21 12.78
N ALA A 103 -14.61 -22.94 12.45
CA ALA A 103 -14.90 -22.34 11.16
C ALA A 103 -13.97 -22.84 10.03
N GLY A 104 -13.06 -23.78 10.29
CA GLY A 104 -12.09 -24.28 9.32
C GLY A 104 -10.93 -23.31 9.02
N VAL A 105 -10.70 -22.34 9.90
CA VAL A 105 -9.64 -21.33 9.79
C VAL A 105 -8.50 -21.66 10.75
N ASP A 106 -7.35 -22.03 10.19
CA ASP A 106 -6.12 -22.23 10.96
C ASP A 106 -5.43 -20.88 11.24
N THR A 107 -5.43 -20.46 12.51
CA THR A 107 -4.90 -19.15 12.92
C THR A 107 -4.51 -19.09 14.39
N ASP A 108 -3.36 -18.46 14.67
CA ASP A 108 -2.90 -18.13 16.03
C ASP A 108 -3.47 -16.80 16.55
N ALA A 109 -4.64 -16.38 16.05
CA ALA A 109 -5.21 -15.09 16.41
C ALA A 109 -5.64 -15.07 17.87
N SER A 110 -5.20 -14.05 18.62
CA SER A 110 -5.70 -13.83 19.99
C SER A 110 -7.21 -13.55 19.99
N LYS A 111 -7.91 -13.87 21.09
CA LYS A 111 -9.31 -13.49 21.32
C LYS A 111 -9.61 -12.05 20.93
N ARG A 112 -8.75 -11.11 21.35
CA ARG A 112 -8.92 -9.67 21.06
C ARG A 112 -8.83 -9.36 19.56
N THR A 113 -7.99 -10.08 18.83
CA THR A 113 -7.86 -9.93 17.37
C THR A 113 -9.12 -10.41 16.66
N ILE A 114 -9.68 -11.54 17.10
CA ILE A 114 -10.88 -12.15 16.52
C ILE A 114 -12.09 -11.21 16.72
N GLN A 115 -12.33 -10.78 17.96
CA GLN A 115 -13.40 -9.84 18.30
C GLN A 115 -13.32 -8.55 17.47
N ARG A 116 -12.15 -7.91 17.43
CA ARG A 116 -11.95 -6.67 16.65
C ARG A 116 -12.15 -6.87 15.15
N SER A 117 -11.87 -8.07 14.63
CA SER A 117 -12.01 -8.34 13.20
C SER A 117 -13.48 -8.45 12.82
N LEU A 118 -14.31 -9.03 13.69
CA LEU A 118 -15.76 -9.12 13.54
C LEU A 118 -16.45 -7.77 13.80
N GLU A 119 -16.07 -7.04 14.85
CA GLU A 119 -16.62 -5.71 15.17
C GLU A 119 -16.39 -4.67 14.07
N ARG A 120 -15.37 -4.86 13.22
CA ARG A 120 -15.09 -3.93 12.11
C ARG A 120 -16.07 -4.08 10.95
N ARG A 121 -16.86 -5.15 10.94
CA ARG A 121 -17.79 -5.50 9.85
C ARG A 121 -19.26 -5.23 10.18
N GLY A 122 -19.63 -5.29 11.46
CA GLY A 122 -20.91 -4.79 11.97
C GLY A 122 -20.88 -3.28 12.19
#